data_AF-A0A1Q7WCK7-F1
#
_entry.id   AF-A0A1Q7WCK7-F1
#
_cell.length_a   1.000
_cell.length_b   1.000
_cell.length_c   1.000
_cell.angle_alpha   90.00
_cell.angle_beta   90.00
_cell.angle_gamma   90.00
#
_symmetry.space_group_name_H-M   'P 1'
#
loop_
_entity.id
_entity.type
_entity.pdbx_description
1 polymer ?
#
loop_
_entity_poly.entity_id
_entity_poly.type
_entity_poly.pdbx_seq_one_letter_code
_entity_poly.pdbx_strand_id
1 'polypeptide(L)'
;MLLTMSTDQLPYRPAPPSTGPARWLRALAGIREDVLDWVPEDRPRYTRLGAIILNTGLLAGLSLFTALDKVVPVFWLLLVPIALVWAFVVVSFDGWLIASTHGAVKAARLAVFVPRLVISVLMGAVIAEPLLLWVFQPAIHAEVLSYRQDELARYESRLKFCNPDTGEPVNTAECRDLRLRAADSPRTKQVELTAVTAQRDRLRGQVDQMNQRMTEMNDLARAECNGHSGIGLSGQVGEGPDCKRDRLEADRYRSDSQLDARQADLTALDRRVVELTAEVQQTSQKYEETLDTAIAKQVATRTGSQGPVGLLDEDAACSSRSTACPC
;
A
#
# COMPACT_ATOMS: atom_id res chain seq x y z
N MET A 1 72.44 -37.29 67.78
CA MET A 1 71.48 -36.18 67.91
C MET A 1 70.48 -36.33 66.78
N LEU A 2 69.39 -37.07 67.03
CA LEU A 2 68.31 -37.34 66.08
C LEU A 2 67.32 -36.17 66.14
N LEU A 3 67.17 -35.43 65.04
CA LEU A 3 66.05 -34.51 64.84
C LEU A 3 65.01 -35.21 63.98
N THR A 4 63.96 -35.70 64.62
CA THR A 4 62.74 -36.18 63.96
C THR A 4 61.97 -34.98 63.41
N MET A 5 61.92 -34.83 62.08
CA MET A 5 60.96 -33.94 61.43
C MET A 5 59.55 -34.53 61.62
N SER A 6 58.76 -33.90 62.48
CA SER A 6 57.34 -34.22 62.64
C SER A 6 56.57 -33.60 61.48
N THR A 7 56.15 -34.41 60.51
CA THR A 7 55.19 -33.98 59.48
C THR A 7 53.78 -34.07 60.05
N ASP A 8 53.31 -32.99 60.67
CA ASP A 8 51.88 -32.81 60.95
C ASP A 8 51.14 -32.48 59.64
N GLN A 9 50.77 -33.51 58.88
CA GLN A 9 49.74 -33.38 57.85
C GLN A 9 48.38 -33.51 58.53
N LEU A 10 47.73 -32.37 58.79
CA LEU A 10 46.32 -32.35 59.18
C LEU A 10 45.49 -33.03 58.08
N PRO A 11 44.61 -33.99 58.40
CA PRO A 11 43.75 -34.61 57.41
C PRO A 11 42.79 -33.55 56.83
N TYR A 12 42.98 -33.23 55.55
CA TYR A 12 42.12 -32.29 54.82
C TYR A 12 40.69 -32.85 54.80
N ARG A 13 39.79 -32.21 55.53
CA ARG A 13 38.39 -32.64 55.65
C ARG A 13 37.59 -32.04 54.49
N PRO A 14 36.74 -32.82 53.78
CA PRO A 14 35.88 -32.28 52.75
C PRO A 14 34.97 -31.19 53.34
N ALA A 15 34.76 -30.12 52.58
CA ALA A 15 33.80 -29.08 52.93
C ALA A 15 32.39 -29.69 53.03
N PRO A 16 31.50 -29.13 53.87
CA PRO A 16 30.14 -29.67 53.99
C PRO A 16 29.44 -29.65 52.62
N PRO A 17 28.61 -30.67 52.35
CA PRO A 17 27.93 -30.81 51.07
C PRO A 17 27.07 -29.58 50.83
N SER A 18 27.21 -28.99 49.64
CA SER A 18 26.40 -27.83 49.29
C SER A 18 24.93 -28.22 49.06
N THR A 19 24.01 -27.34 49.45
CA THR A 19 22.57 -27.50 49.25
C THR A 19 22.01 -26.31 48.49
N GLY A 20 20.91 -26.49 47.74
CA GLY A 20 20.21 -25.41 47.05
C GLY A 20 20.46 -25.33 45.53
N PRO A 21 20.01 -24.24 44.88
CA PRO A 21 19.94 -24.14 43.42
C PRO A 21 21.31 -24.18 42.73
N ALA A 22 22.35 -23.70 43.41
CA ALA A 22 23.71 -23.76 42.89
C ALA A 22 24.23 -25.19 42.68
N ARG A 23 23.77 -26.15 43.50
CA ARG A 23 24.08 -27.59 43.33
C ARG A 23 23.36 -28.16 42.10
N TRP A 24 22.10 -27.78 41.88
CA TRP A 24 21.35 -28.21 40.71
C TRP A 24 21.99 -27.70 39.41
N LEU A 25 22.42 -26.43 39.37
CA LEU A 25 23.17 -25.87 38.25
C LEU A 25 24.48 -26.63 37.97
N ARG A 26 25.22 -27.00 39.01
CA ARG A 26 26.44 -27.80 38.87
C ARG A 26 26.17 -29.22 38.39
N ALA A 27 25.06 -29.82 38.82
CA ALA A 27 24.62 -31.13 38.33
C ALA A 27 24.25 -31.10 36.84
N LEU A 28 23.64 -30.01 36.35
CA LEU A 28 23.37 -29.83 34.91
C LEU A 28 24.65 -29.81 34.05
N ALA A 29 25.76 -29.30 34.61
CA ALA A 29 27.05 -29.32 33.95
C ALA A 29 27.77 -30.70 34.02
N GLY A 30 27.12 -31.74 34.57
CA GLY A 30 27.64 -33.10 34.65
C GLY A 30 28.73 -33.30 35.71
N ILE A 31 28.80 -32.42 36.72
CA ILE A 31 29.87 -32.40 37.71
C ILE A 31 29.48 -33.22 38.93
N ARG A 32 30.40 -34.07 39.38
CA ARG A 32 30.19 -34.86 40.60
C ARG A 32 30.57 -34.02 41.83
N GLU A 33 29.59 -33.79 42.70
CA GLU A 33 29.71 -32.94 43.89
C GLU A 33 30.65 -33.54 44.95
N ASP A 34 30.73 -34.86 45.03
CA ASP A 34 31.65 -35.60 45.91
C ASP A 34 33.12 -35.23 45.67
N VAL A 35 33.51 -34.98 44.41
CA VAL A 35 34.85 -34.50 44.05
C VAL A 35 35.02 -33.02 44.39
N LEU A 36 33.95 -32.23 44.25
CA LEU A 36 33.98 -30.78 44.47
C LEU A 36 33.95 -30.39 45.96
N ASP A 37 33.54 -31.31 46.83
CA ASP A 37 33.64 -31.19 48.28
C ASP A 37 35.11 -31.17 48.77
N TRP A 38 36.04 -31.71 47.97
CA TRP A 38 37.48 -31.63 48.22
C TRP A 38 38.12 -30.32 47.73
N VAL A 39 37.45 -29.56 46.87
CA VAL A 39 37.96 -28.28 46.35
C VAL A 39 36.82 -27.25 46.32
N PRO A 40 36.39 -26.73 47.49
CA PRO A 40 35.24 -25.85 47.58
C PRO A 40 35.41 -24.52 46.83
N GLU A 41 36.66 -24.10 46.59
CA GLU A 41 37.01 -22.87 45.85
C GLU A 41 36.55 -22.89 44.38
N ASP A 42 36.41 -24.07 43.78
CA ASP A 42 35.96 -24.22 42.39
C ASP A 42 34.43 -24.23 42.25
N ARG A 43 33.67 -24.34 43.35
CA ARG A 43 32.19 -24.37 43.33
C ARG A 43 31.57 -23.18 42.59
N PRO A 44 32.00 -21.91 42.80
CA PRO A 44 31.44 -20.76 42.08
C PRO A 44 31.70 -20.82 40.57
N ARG A 45 32.87 -21.31 40.15
CA ARG A 45 33.24 -21.43 38.73
C ARG A 45 32.30 -22.38 37.99
N TYR A 46 32.05 -23.54 38.56
CA TYR A 46 31.16 -24.54 37.97
C TYR A 46 29.68 -24.18 38.08
N THR A 47 29.30 -23.44 39.12
CA THR A 47 27.94 -22.86 39.22
C THR A 47 27.68 -21.88 38.07
N ARG A 48 28.66 -21.02 37.72
CA ARG A 48 28.56 -20.11 36.56
C ARG A 48 28.48 -20.88 35.24
N LEU A 49 29.23 -21.96 35.09
CA LEU A 49 29.17 -22.81 33.91
C LEU A 49 27.78 -23.44 33.72
N GLY A 50 27.21 -23.97 34.81
CA GLY A 50 25.84 -24.48 34.81
C GLY A 50 24.79 -23.40 34.48
N ALA A 51 24.98 -22.18 34.97
CA ALA A 51 24.10 -21.05 34.66
C ALA A 51 24.13 -20.66 33.17
N ILE A 52 25.30 -20.72 32.52
CA ILE A 52 25.42 -20.45 31.08
C ILE A 52 24.66 -21.50 30.26
N ILE A 53 24.80 -22.79 30.60
CA ILE A 53 24.08 -23.89 29.94
C ILE A 53 22.55 -23.74 30.12
N LEU A 54 22.13 -23.38 31.33
CA LEU A 54 20.70 -23.13 31.57
C LEU A 54 20.18 -21.97 30.71
N ASN A 55 20.98 -20.90 30.57
CA ASN A 55 20.60 -19.75 29.75
C ASN A 55 20.47 -20.11 28.27
N THR A 56 21.38 -20.93 27.72
CA THR A 56 21.28 -21.41 26.32
C THR A 56 20.04 -22.27 26.11
N GLY A 57 19.75 -23.18 27.03
CA GLY A 57 18.52 -23.98 27.03
C GLY A 57 17.23 -23.17 27.09
N LEU A 58 17.18 -22.15 27.96
CA LEU A 58 16.02 -21.26 28.09
C LEU A 58 15.77 -20.47 26.81
N LEU A 59 16.82 -19.90 26.20
CA LEU A 59 16.70 -19.17 24.94
C LEU A 59 16.27 -20.08 23.79
N ALA A 60 16.81 -21.30 23.72
CA ALA A 60 16.41 -22.30 22.73
C ALA A 60 14.95 -22.76 22.90
N GLY A 61 14.51 -22.95 24.15
CA GLY A 61 13.12 -23.28 24.47
C GLY A 61 12.17 -22.15 24.10
N LEU A 62 12.52 -20.90 24.42
CA LEU A 62 11.73 -19.72 24.05
C LEU A 62 11.63 -19.56 22.53
N SER A 63 12.73 -19.78 21.81
CA SER A 63 12.79 -19.75 20.35
C SER A 63 11.88 -20.80 19.70
N LEU A 64 11.91 -22.05 20.18
CA LEU A 64 11.00 -23.07 19.68
C LEU A 64 9.54 -22.78 20.05
N PHE A 65 9.29 -22.26 21.26
CA PHE A 65 7.95 -21.88 21.69
C PHE A 65 7.34 -20.82 20.76
N THR A 66 8.07 -19.73 20.46
CA THR A 66 7.58 -18.68 19.57
C THR A 66 7.43 -19.17 18.13
N ALA A 67 8.31 -20.05 17.65
CA ALA A 67 8.18 -20.66 16.33
C ALA A 67 6.92 -21.55 16.23
N LEU A 68 6.68 -22.41 17.22
CA LEU A 68 5.52 -23.31 17.24
C LEU A 68 4.20 -22.54 17.38
N ASP A 69 4.17 -21.46 18.17
CA ASP A 69 3.00 -20.59 18.35
C ASP A 69 2.55 -19.96 17.02
N LYS A 70 3.51 -19.66 16.12
CA LYS A 70 3.19 -19.14 14.78
C LYS A 70 2.74 -20.21 13.78
N VAL A 71 3.26 -21.44 13.89
CA VAL A 71 3.02 -22.50 12.89
C VAL A 71 1.79 -23.34 13.22
N VAL A 72 1.52 -23.58 14.50
CA VAL A 72 0.47 -24.52 14.94
C VAL A 72 -0.65 -23.75 15.64
N PRO A 73 -1.89 -23.78 15.10
CA PRO A 73 -3.04 -23.10 15.72
C PRO A 73 -3.61 -23.93 16.88
N VAL A 74 -2.80 -24.12 17.94
CA VAL A 74 -3.18 -24.83 19.17
C VAL A 74 -3.06 -23.89 20.37
N PHE A 75 -3.79 -24.23 21.43
CA PHE A 75 -3.73 -23.47 22.68
C PHE A 75 -2.29 -23.41 23.20
N TRP A 76 -1.77 -22.20 23.44
CA TRP A 76 -0.37 -21.92 23.81
C TRP A 76 0.16 -22.79 24.97
N LEU A 77 -0.72 -23.16 25.92
CA LEU A 77 -0.34 -23.99 27.07
C LEU A 77 0.07 -25.43 26.67
N LEU A 78 -0.41 -25.93 25.53
CA LEU A 78 -0.01 -27.24 24.98
C LEU A 78 1.38 -27.21 24.34
N LEU A 79 1.88 -26.03 23.97
CA LEU A 79 3.22 -25.85 23.38
C LEU A 79 4.32 -25.78 24.44
N VAL A 80 4.00 -25.29 25.64
CA VAL A 80 4.92 -25.19 26.78
C VAL A 80 5.65 -26.51 27.08
N PRO A 81 5.00 -27.68 27.22
CA PRO A 81 5.72 -28.93 27.50
C PRO A 81 6.67 -29.33 26.36
N ILE A 82 6.31 -29.06 25.10
CA ILE A 82 7.16 -29.35 23.94
C ILE A 82 8.43 -28.49 23.96
N ALA A 83 8.26 -27.18 24.22
CA ALA A 83 9.37 -26.25 24.36
C ALA A 83 10.28 -26.59 25.55
N LEU A 84 9.71 -27.05 26.68
CA LEU A 84 10.48 -27.48 27.85
C LEU A 84 11.28 -28.77 27.58
N VAL A 85 10.69 -29.74 26.86
CA VAL A 85 11.41 -30.96 26.44
C VAL A 85 12.58 -30.58 25.52
N TRP A 86 12.37 -29.65 24.60
CA TRP A 86 13.45 -29.17 23.74
C TRP A 86 14.54 -28.42 24.50
N ALA A 87 14.18 -27.50 25.40
CA ALA A 87 15.13 -26.82 26.28
C ALA A 87 15.96 -27.83 27.08
N PHE A 88 15.32 -28.90 27.58
CA PHE A 88 16.00 -29.98 28.27
C PHE A 88 16.98 -30.75 27.37
N VAL A 89 16.63 -31.02 26.10
CA VAL A 89 17.53 -31.65 25.12
C VAL A 89 18.76 -30.78 24.89
N VAL A 90 18.58 -29.46 24.73
CA VAL A 90 19.69 -28.51 24.52
C VAL A 90 20.61 -28.45 25.75
N VAL A 91 20.03 -28.32 26.96
CA VAL A 91 20.81 -28.34 28.22
C VAL A 91 21.60 -29.65 28.37
N SER A 92 21.00 -30.78 28.02
CA SER A 92 21.63 -32.09 28.11
C SER A 92 22.79 -32.23 27.12
N PHE A 93 22.61 -31.75 25.89
CA PHE A 93 23.63 -31.80 24.85
C PHE A 93 24.80 -30.85 25.17
N ASP A 94 24.51 -29.61 25.55
CA ASP A 94 25.53 -28.62 25.97
C ASP A 94 26.31 -29.09 27.21
N GLY A 95 25.60 -29.68 28.19
CA GLY A 95 26.20 -30.26 29.40
C GLY A 95 27.13 -31.44 29.08
N TRP A 96 26.68 -32.37 28.23
CA TRP A 96 27.50 -33.50 27.77
C TRP A 96 28.75 -33.04 27.01
N LEU A 97 28.62 -32.02 26.17
CA LEU A 97 29.72 -31.48 25.38
C LEU A 97 30.76 -30.77 26.25
N ILE A 98 30.33 -30.12 27.33
CA ILE A 98 31.22 -29.51 28.34
C ILE A 98 31.93 -30.58 29.17
N ALA A 99 31.20 -31.60 29.64
CA ALA A 99 31.75 -32.69 30.44
C ALA A 99 32.80 -33.50 29.66
N SER A 100 32.57 -33.77 28.37
CA SER A 100 33.50 -34.50 27.49
C SER A 100 34.79 -33.73 27.15
N THR A 101 34.83 -32.42 27.39
CA THR A 101 36.02 -31.59 27.14
C THR A 101 37.03 -31.62 28.32
N HIS A 102 36.61 -32.07 29.51
CA HIS A 102 37.48 -32.19 30.67
C HIS A 102 38.41 -33.41 30.54
N GLY A 103 39.64 -33.18 30.04
CA GLY A 103 40.69 -34.21 29.95
C GLY A 103 41.65 -34.07 28.76
N ALA A 104 41.36 -33.19 27.78
CA ALA A 104 42.17 -33.07 26.58
C ALA A 104 43.44 -32.20 26.79
N VAL A 105 44.58 -32.75 26.37
CA VAL A 105 45.91 -32.10 26.37
C VAL A 105 45.88 -30.83 25.50
N LYS A 106 46.73 -29.84 25.80
CA LYS A 106 46.68 -28.45 25.26
C LYS A 106 46.51 -28.33 23.72
N ALA A 107 47.03 -29.26 22.92
CA ALA A 107 46.88 -29.26 21.45
C ALA A 107 45.56 -29.90 20.96
N ALA A 108 45.07 -30.95 21.63
CA ALA A 108 43.77 -31.57 21.35
C ALA A 108 42.59 -30.68 21.76
N ARG A 109 42.83 -29.72 22.68
CA ARG A 109 41.83 -28.73 23.11
C ARG A 109 41.35 -27.85 21.96
N LEU A 110 42.22 -27.46 21.02
CA LEU A 110 41.82 -26.64 19.88
C LEU A 110 40.99 -27.43 18.86
N ALA A 111 41.35 -28.70 18.62
CA ALA A 111 40.62 -29.60 17.72
C ALA A 111 39.20 -29.93 18.22
N VAL A 112 38.95 -29.87 19.54
CA VAL A 112 37.62 -30.03 20.15
C VAL A 112 36.86 -28.70 20.21
N PHE A 113 37.56 -27.57 20.35
CA PHE A 113 36.94 -26.25 20.47
C PHE A 113 36.42 -25.70 19.14
N VAL A 114 37.09 -25.98 18.01
CA VAL A 114 36.68 -25.46 16.70
C VAL A 114 35.32 -26.01 16.24
N PRO A 115 35.05 -27.33 16.23
CA PRO A 115 33.73 -27.86 15.89
C PRO A 115 32.62 -27.33 16.81
N ARG A 116 32.93 -27.12 18.10
CA ARG A 116 31.99 -26.52 19.07
C ARG A 116 31.63 -25.09 18.69
N LEU A 117 32.61 -24.28 18.30
CA LEU A 117 32.35 -22.90 17.89
C LEU A 117 31.47 -22.87 16.63
N VAL A 118 31.72 -23.76 15.67
CA VAL A 118 30.89 -23.89 14.47
C VAL A 118 29.45 -24.29 14.83
N ILE A 119 29.25 -25.31 15.66
CA ILE A 119 27.91 -25.75 16.09
C ILE A 119 27.18 -24.64 16.86
N SER A 120 27.89 -23.92 17.74
CA SER A 120 27.31 -22.81 18.50
C SER A 120 26.90 -21.64 17.62
N VAL A 121 27.66 -21.32 16.58
CA VAL A 121 27.31 -20.26 15.62
C VAL A 121 26.13 -20.69 14.76
N LEU A 122 26.10 -21.95 14.28
CA LEU A 122 24.98 -22.50 13.53
C LEU A 122 23.70 -22.51 14.36
N MET A 123 23.76 -22.96 15.62
CA MET A 123 22.60 -22.89 16.53
C MET A 123 22.22 -21.45 16.87
N GLY A 124 23.19 -20.55 17.05
CA GLY A 124 22.92 -19.13 17.24
C GLY A 124 22.14 -18.54 16.08
N ALA A 125 22.54 -18.84 14.83
CA ALA A 125 21.83 -18.39 13.63
C ALA A 125 20.41 -18.96 13.56
N VAL A 126 20.25 -20.27 13.76
CA VAL A 126 18.92 -20.95 13.73
C VAL A 126 17.99 -20.44 14.82
N ILE A 127 18.51 -20.08 16.00
CA ILE A 127 17.73 -19.55 17.13
C ILE A 127 17.38 -18.07 16.93
N ALA A 128 18.28 -17.30 16.30
CA ALA A 128 18.14 -15.86 16.15
C ALA A 128 16.99 -15.47 15.23
N GLU A 129 16.78 -16.17 14.11
CA GLU A 129 15.76 -15.86 13.12
C GLU A 129 14.33 -15.80 13.69
N PRO A 130 13.79 -16.82 14.39
CA PRO A 130 12.45 -16.76 14.95
C PRO A 130 12.33 -15.72 16.08
N LEU A 131 13.40 -15.48 16.85
CA LEU A 131 13.40 -14.51 17.93
C LEU A 131 13.41 -13.07 17.39
N LEU A 132 14.13 -12.83 16.31
CA LEU A 132 14.16 -11.55 15.60
C LEU A 132 12.77 -11.24 15.00
N LEU A 133 12.16 -12.20 14.31
CA LEU A 133 10.80 -12.03 13.77
C LEU A 133 9.76 -11.81 14.88
N TRP A 134 9.95 -12.42 16.05
CA TRP A 134 9.06 -12.20 17.21
C TRP A 134 9.20 -10.78 17.79
N VAL A 135 10.43 -10.31 18.01
CA VAL A 135 10.70 -8.96 18.55
C VAL A 135 10.19 -7.87 17.60
N PHE A 136 10.33 -8.06 16.29
CA PHE A 136 9.94 -7.08 15.28
C PHE A 136 8.53 -7.28 14.71
N GLN A 137 7.69 -8.19 15.24
CA GLN A 137 6.34 -8.40 14.73
C GLN A 137 5.53 -7.11 14.56
N PRO A 138 5.50 -6.16 15.51
CA PRO A 138 4.70 -4.94 15.35
C PRO A 138 5.18 -4.08 14.18
N ALA A 139 6.50 -4.02 13.95
CA ALA A 139 7.09 -3.28 12.83
C ALA A 139 6.79 -3.96 11.49
N ILE A 140 6.89 -5.29 11.42
CA ILE A 140 6.58 -6.08 10.22
C ILE A 140 5.10 -5.96 9.86
N HIS A 141 4.20 -6.08 10.85
CA HIS A 141 2.76 -5.94 10.61
C HIS A 141 2.40 -4.54 10.12
N ALA A 142 2.99 -3.49 10.70
CA ALA A 142 2.78 -2.12 10.24
C ALA A 142 3.23 -1.93 8.77
N GLU A 143 4.37 -2.53 8.40
CA GLU A 143 4.89 -2.46 7.03
C GLU A 143 4.08 -3.29 6.03
N VAL A 144 3.62 -4.49 6.41
CA VAL A 144 2.73 -5.29 5.55
C VAL A 144 1.42 -4.56 5.29
N LEU A 145 0.86 -3.91 6.32
CA LEU A 145 -0.36 -3.13 6.17
C LEU A 145 -0.15 -1.90 5.28
N SER A 146 0.97 -1.19 5.43
CA SER A 146 1.30 -0.04 4.57
C SER A 146 1.48 -0.48 3.12
N TYR A 147 2.19 -1.58 2.88
CA TYR A 147 2.38 -2.15 1.55
C TYR A 147 1.06 -2.55 0.89
N ARG A 148 0.17 -3.24 1.64
CA ARG A 148 -1.16 -3.62 1.14
C ARG A 148 -2.01 -2.39 0.81
N GLN A 149 -1.94 -1.34 1.63
CA GLN A 149 -2.64 -0.07 1.37
C GLN A 149 -2.11 0.60 0.10
N ASP A 150 -0.79 0.66 -0.09
CA ASP A 150 -0.17 1.21 -1.29
C ASP A 150 -0.55 0.42 -2.55
N GLU A 151 -0.57 -0.92 -2.47
CA GLU A 151 -0.99 -1.77 -3.59
C GLU A 151 -2.45 -1.54 -3.96
N LEU A 152 -3.34 -1.46 -2.96
CA LEU A 152 -4.76 -1.16 -3.18
C LEU A 152 -4.95 0.24 -3.77
N ALA A 153 -4.22 1.25 -3.28
CA ALA A 153 -4.29 2.62 -3.81
C ALA A 153 -3.82 2.70 -5.28
N ARG A 154 -2.75 1.96 -5.64
CA ARG A 154 -2.29 1.86 -7.03
C ARG A 154 -3.31 1.13 -7.91
N TYR A 155 -3.91 0.06 -7.41
CA TYR A 155 -4.95 -0.67 -8.11
C TYR A 155 -6.20 0.20 -8.36
N GLU A 156 -6.67 0.90 -7.33
CA GLU A 156 -7.79 1.86 -7.43
C GLU A 156 -7.46 2.97 -8.43
N SER A 157 -6.27 3.56 -8.35
CA SER A 157 -5.83 4.60 -9.29
C SER A 157 -5.82 4.10 -10.74
N ARG A 158 -5.43 2.83 -10.96
CA ARG A 158 -5.43 2.23 -12.30
C ARG A 158 -6.83 1.91 -12.80
N LEU A 159 -7.75 1.51 -11.91
CA LEU A 159 -9.17 1.39 -12.25
C LEU A 159 -9.77 2.75 -12.64
N LYS A 160 -9.49 3.82 -11.89
CA LYS A 160 -9.93 5.19 -12.21
C LYS A 160 -9.35 5.67 -13.55
N PHE A 161 -8.05 5.42 -13.79
CA PHE A 161 -7.41 5.77 -15.06
C PHE A 161 -8.04 5.04 -16.26
N CYS A 162 -8.32 3.74 -16.13
CA CYS A 162 -8.88 2.94 -17.21
C CYS A 162 -10.37 3.22 -17.48
N ASN A 163 -11.06 3.89 -16.55
CA ASN A 163 -12.49 4.20 -16.63
C ASN A 163 -12.69 5.69 -16.27
N PRO A 164 -12.45 6.62 -17.19
CA PRO A 164 -12.65 8.04 -16.91
C PRO A 164 -14.14 8.36 -16.71
N ASP A 165 -14.40 9.39 -15.90
CA ASP A 165 -15.70 10.03 -15.64
C ASP A 165 -16.38 10.56 -16.90
N THR A 166 -15.60 10.96 -17.90
CA THR A 166 -16.07 11.37 -19.23
C THR A 166 -16.74 10.22 -20.01
N GLY A 167 -16.50 8.97 -19.61
CA GLY A 167 -16.96 7.79 -20.33
C GLY A 167 -16.18 7.51 -21.63
N GLU A 168 -15.04 8.18 -21.85
CA GLU A 168 -14.19 7.89 -22.99
C GLU A 168 -13.41 6.57 -22.81
N PRO A 169 -13.41 5.67 -23.81
CA PRO A 169 -12.72 4.39 -23.71
C PRO A 169 -11.21 4.57 -23.82
N VAL A 170 -10.48 4.19 -22.77
CA VAL A 170 -9.01 4.17 -22.77
C VAL A 170 -8.51 2.87 -23.42
N ASN A 171 -8.05 2.94 -24.67
CA ASN A 171 -7.63 1.82 -25.52
C ASN A 171 -6.16 1.42 -25.36
N THR A 172 -5.72 1.16 -24.14
CA THR A 172 -4.39 0.61 -23.85
C THR A 172 -4.45 -0.89 -23.57
N ALA A 173 -3.36 -1.61 -23.83
CA ALA A 173 -3.28 -3.04 -23.52
C ALA A 173 -3.51 -3.32 -22.03
N GLU A 174 -3.03 -2.42 -21.17
CA GLU A 174 -3.11 -2.47 -19.71
C GLU A 174 -4.54 -2.33 -19.16
N CYS A 175 -5.41 -1.61 -19.88
CA CYS A 175 -6.77 -1.35 -19.44
C CYS A 175 -7.78 -2.38 -19.93
N ARG A 176 -7.38 -3.36 -20.76
CA ARG A 176 -8.32 -4.37 -21.31
C ARG A 176 -9.09 -5.11 -20.21
N ASP A 177 -8.38 -5.52 -19.17
CA ASP A 177 -8.95 -6.34 -18.08
C ASP A 177 -9.52 -5.49 -16.93
N LEU A 178 -9.28 -4.18 -16.93
CA LEU A 178 -9.67 -3.24 -15.88
C LEU A 178 -10.89 -2.39 -16.26
N ARG A 179 -11.48 -2.63 -17.43
CA ARG A 179 -12.68 -1.92 -17.88
C ARG A 179 -13.92 -2.41 -17.17
N LEU A 180 -14.64 -1.46 -16.59
CA LEU A 180 -15.93 -1.69 -15.98
C LEU A 180 -17.01 -1.43 -17.03
N ARG A 181 -17.96 -2.35 -17.16
CA ARG A 181 -19.12 -2.17 -18.05
C ARG A 181 -20.12 -1.26 -17.35
N ALA A 182 -20.06 0.03 -17.61
CA ALA A 182 -21.11 0.96 -17.22
C ALA A 182 -22.04 1.18 -18.43
N ALA A 183 -23.34 0.94 -18.25
CA ALA A 183 -24.33 0.95 -19.33
C ALA A 183 -24.67 2.37 -19.83
N ASP A 184 -24.38 3.41 -19.03
CA ASP A 184 -24.91 4.76 -19.22
C ASP A 184 -23.80 5.83 -19.27
N SER A 185 -22.81 5.68 -20.15
CA SER A 185 -21.75 6.68 -20.30
C SER A 185 -22.31 8.02 -20.83
N PRO A 186 -21.87 9.19 -20.32
CA PRO A 186 -22.33 10.51 -20.79
C PRO A 186 -21.85 10.85 -22.21
N ARG A 187 -20.93 10.06 -22.76
CA ARG A 187 -20.27 10.29 -24.05
C ARG A 187 -21.22 10.56 -25.21
N THR A 188 -22.26 9.76 -25.38
CA THR A 188 -23.21 9.93 -26.50
C THR A 188 -23.87 11.31 -26.44
N LYS A 189 -24.27 11.76 -25.25
CA LYS A 189 -24.87 13.09 -25.06
C LYS A 189 -23.85 14.21 -25.21
N GLN A 190 -22.59 14.00 -24.81
CA GLN A 190 -21.52 14.97 -25.03
C GLN A 190 -21.22 15.18 -26.52
N VAL A 191 -21.22 14.09 -27.31
CA VAL A 191 -21.07 14.16 -28.77
C VAL A 191 -22.24 14.91 -29.40
N GLU A 192 -23.48 14.62 -28.97
CA GLU A 192 -24.67 15.34 -29.44
C GLU A 192 -24.62 16.83 -29.08
N LEU A 193 -24.27 17.18 -27.83
CA LEU A 193 -24.12 18.56 -27.38
C LEU A 193 -23.09 19.31 -28.23
N THR A 194 -21.96 18.68 -28.54
CA THR A 194 -20.90 19.27 -29.38
C THR A 194 -21.42 19.52 -30.81
N ALA A 195 -22.14 18.56 -31.38
CA ALA A 195 -22.70 18.69 -32.72
C ALA A 195 -23.77 19.81 -32.80
N VAL A 196 -24.70 19.85 -31.84
CA VAL A 196 -25.76 20.87 -31.77
C VAL A 196 -25.17 22.26 -31.49
N THR A 197 -24.15 22.35 -30.64
CA THR A 197 -23.43 23.61 -30.38
C THR A 197 -22.77 24.15 -31.65
N ALA A 198 -22.09 23.29 -32.40
CA ALA A 198 -21.49 23.67 -33.68
C ALA A 198 -22.54 24.11 -34.72
N GLN A 199 -23.72 23.47 -34.74
CA GLN A 199 -24.83 23.88 -35.60
C GLN A 199 -25.39 25.25 -35.21
N ARG A 200 -25.59 25.48 -33.90
CA ARG A 200 -26.03 26.75 -33.32
C ARG A 200 -25.07 27.87 -33.68
N ASP A 201 -23.77 27.66 -33.52
CA ASP A 201 -22.74 28.68 -33.78
C ASP A 201 -22.67 29.05 -35.27
N ARG A 202 -22.80 28.07 -36.17
CA ARG A 202 -22.88 28.31 -37.62
C ARG A 202 -24.11 29.15 -37.98
N LEU A 203 -25.29 28.79 -37.47
CA LEU A 203 -26.51 29.53 -37.75
C LEU A 203 -26.47 30.95 -37.15
N ARG A 204 -25.91 31.09 -35.94
CA ARG A 204 -25.69 32.38 -35.29
C ARG A 204 -24.85 33.31 -36.16
N GLY A 205 -23.73 32.81 -36.69
CA GLY A 205 -22.90 33.59 -37.61
C GLY A 205 -23.64 34.06 -38.86
N GLN A 206 -24.51 33.22 -39.43
CA GLN A 206 -25.36 33.60 -40.57
C GLN A 206 -26.39 34.67 -40.20
N VAL A 207 -27.08 34.49 -39.07
CA VAL A 207 -28.08 35.44 -38.57
C VAL A 207 -27.44 36.78 -38.22
N ASP A 208 -26.25 36.79 -37.61
CA ASP A 208 -25.53 38.02 -37.28
C ASP A 208 -25.15 38.80 -38.56
N GLN A 209 -24.67 38.12 -39.60
CA GLN A 209 -24.40 38.75 -40.90
C GLN A 209 -25.68 39.31 -41.54
N MET A 210 -26.80 38.56 -41.48
CA MET A 210 -28.06 39.02 -42.03
C MET A 210 -28.61 40.23 -41.27
N ASN A 211 -28.50 40.24 -39.94
CA ASN A 211 -28.90 41.35 -39.08
C ASN A 211 -28.05 42.60 -39.31
N GLN A 212 -26.74 42.45 -39.55
CA GLN A 212 -25.87 43.56 -39.93
C GLN A 212 -26.35 44.19 -41.25
N ARG A 213 -26.58 43.37 -42.27
CA ARG A 213 -27.08 43.86 -43.57
C ARG A 213 -28.45 44.52 -43.44
N MET A 214 -29.35 43.95 -42.65
CA MET A 214 -30.67 44.52 -42.37
C MET A 214 -30.55 45.87 -41.65
N THR A 215 -29.60 46.01 -40.74
CA THR A 215 -29.33 47.28 -40.04
C THR A 215 -28.84 48.34 -41.02
N GLU A 216 -27.90 48.02 -41.90
CA GLU A 216 -27.42 48.94 -42.95
C GLU A 216 -28.55 49.41 -43.88
N MET A 217 -29.41 48.49 -44.34
CA MET A 217 -30.54 48.83 -45.22
C MET A 217 -31.56 49.74 -44.51
N ASN A 218 -31.85 49.45 -43.24
CA ASN A 218 -32.73 50.29 -42.43
C ASN A 218 -32.12 51.66 -42.13
N ASP A 219 -30.82 51.73 -41.88
CA ASP A 219 -30.09 52.99 -41.67
C ASP A 219 -30.11 53.85 -42.94
N LEU A 220 -29.89 53.26 -44.11
CA LEU A 220 -29.99 53.94 -45.39
C LEU A 220 -31.41 54.48 -45.62
N ALA A 221 -32.42 53.63 -45.45
CA ALA A 221 -33.83 54.04 -45.60
C ALA A 221 -34.18 55.17 -44.62
N ARG A 222 -33.78 55.08 -43.34
CA ARG A 222 -33.98 56.16 -42.35
C ARG A 222 -33.28 57.44 -42.77
N ALA A 223 -32.04 57.35 -43.26
CA ALA A 223 -31.26 58.51 -43.69
C ALA A 223 -31.94 59.23 -44.87
N GLU A 224 -32.44 58.47 -45.85
CA GLU A 224 -33.17 59.00 -47.01
C GLU A 224 -34.49 59.67 -46.58
N CYS A 225 -35.31 59.00 -45.77
CA CYS A 225 -36.59 59.57 -45.32
C CYS A 225 -36.41 60.83 -44.45
N ASN A 226 -35.30 60.93 -43.71
CA ASN A 226 -34.95 62.08 -42.87
C ASN A 226 -34.19 63.19 -43.63
N GLY A 227 -33.95 63.04 -44.93
CA GLY A 227 -33.32 64.06 -45.77
C GLY A 227 -31.83 64.31 -45.50
N HIS A 228 -31.09 63.28 -45.07
CA HIS A 228 -29.63 63.41 -44.96
C HIS A 228 -29.00 63.55 -46.35
N SER A 229 -27.98 64.41 -46.47
CA SER A 229 -27.22 64.60 -47.71
C SER A 229 -26.04 63.63 -47.79
N GLY A 230 -25.85 62.96 -48.93
CA GLY A 230 -24.77 61.99 -49.13
C GLY A 230 -24.83 61.32 -50.50
N ILE A 231 -23.84 60.46 -50.80
CA ILE A 231 -23.82 59.66 -52.02
C ILE A 231 -24.98 58.65 -51.96
N GLY A 232 -25.87 58.68 -52.95
CA GLY A 232 -27.03 57.78 -53.01
C GLY A 232 -28.26 58.24 -52.21
N LEU A 233 -28.24 59.46 -51.66
CA LEU A 233 -29.38 60.07 -50.94
C LEU A 233 -29.88 61.32 -51.67
N SER A 234 -31.19 61.59 -51.61
CA SER A 234 -31.80 62.77 -52.26
C SER A 234 -31.60 64.07 -51.49
N GLY A 235 -31.30 64.00 -50.19
CA GLY A 235 -31.17 65.16 -49.31
C GLY A 235 -32.49 65.87 -48.99
N GLN A 236 -33.63 65.25 -49.29
CA GLN A 236 -34.96 65.82 -49.08
C GLN A 236 -35.69 65.09 -47.96
N VAL A 237 -36.25 65.83 -47.01
CA VAL A 237 -37.03 65.26 -45.91
C VAL A 237 -38.41 64.83 -46.42
N GLY A 238 -38.81 63.59 -46.13
CA GLY A 238 -40.18 63.10 -46.37
C GLY A 238 -40.24 61.69 -46.95
N GLU A 239 -41.47 61.15 -47.03
CA GLU A 239 -41.74 59.82 -47.62
C GLU A 239 -41.85 59.85 -49.15
N GLY A 240 -40.78 60.30 -49.80
CA GLY A 240 -40.64 60.30 -51.26
C GLY A 240 -40.56 58.89 -51.87
N PRO A 241 -40.53 58.77 -53.21
CA PRO A 241 -40.43 57.49 -53.90
C PRO A 241 -39.16 56.70 -53.56
N ASP A 242 -38.02 57.37 -53.35
CA ASP A 242 -36.76 56.73 -52.96
C ASP A 242 -36.84 56.15 -51.53
N CYS A 243 -37.31 56.92 -50.55
CA CYS A 243 -37.58 56.44 -49.18
C CYS A 243 -38.50 55.19 -49.18
N LYS A 244 -39.57 55.18 -49.99
CA LYS A 244 -40.48 54.03 -50.12
C LYS A 244 -39.81 52.82 -50.76
N ARG A 245 -38.95 53.02 -51.77
CA ARG A 245 -38.18 51.96 -52.41
C ARG A 245 -37.26 51.28 -51.40
N ASP A 246 -36.47 52.07 -50.65
CA ASP A 246 -35.46 51.53 -49.74
C ASP A 246 -36.10 50.77 -48.58
N ARG A 247 -37.24 51.25 -48.06
CA ARG A 247 -38.04 50.50 -47.06
C ARG A 247 -38.57 49.17 -47.63
N LEU A 248 -39.12 49.19 -48.84
CA LEU A 248 -39.62 47.98 -49.49
C LEU A 248 -38.48 46.98 -49.77
N GLU A 249 -37.29 47.45 -50.10
CA GLU A 249 -36.12 46.60 -50.30
C GLU A 249 -35.68 45.94 -48.98
N ALA A 250 -35.68 46.67 -47.87
CA ALA A 250 -35.42 46.12 -46.54
C ALA A 250 -36.47 45.07 -46.14
N ASP A 251 -37.76 45.35 -46.37
CA ASP A 251 -38.86 44.41 -46.09
C ASP A 251 -38.75 43.13 -46.95
N ARG A 252 -38.40 43.27 -48.23
CA ARG A 252 -38.14 42.14 -49.14
C ARG A 252 -36.95 41.31 -48.66
N TYR A 253 -35.84 41.96 -48.30
CA TYR A 253 -34.66 41.27 -47.79
C TYR A 253 -34.99 40.44 -46.53
N ARG A 254 -35.78 40.99 -45.60
CA ARG A 254 -36.22 40.26 -44.40
C ARG A 254 -37.02 39.01 -44.75
N SER A 255 -37.95 39.10 -45.70
CA SER A 255 -38.76 37.98 -46.18
C SER A 255 -37.92 36.94 -46.93
N ASP A 256 -37.13 37.38 -47.91
CA ASP A 256 -36.36 36.52 -48.81
C ASP A 256 -35.22 35.78 -48.08
N SER A 257 -34.59 36.42 -47.09
CA SER A 257 -33.58 35.78 -46.24
C SER A 257 -34.16 34.84 -45.19
N GLN A 258 -35.50 34.87 -45.00
CA GLN A 258 -36.22 34.17 -43.95
C GLN A 258 -35.68 34.48 -42.54
N LEU A 259 -35.34 35.75 -42.29
CA LEU A 259 -34.64 36.18 -41.08
C LEU A 259 -35.39 35.77 -39.80
N ASP A 260 -36.72 35.94 -39.79
CA ASP A 260 -37.57 35.58 -38.65
C ASP A 260 -37.58 34.07 -38.38
N ALA A 261 -37.62 33.25 -39.42
CA ALA A 261 -37.57 31.79 -39.28
C ALA A 261 -36.20 31.33 -38.77
N ARG A 262 -35.10 31.87 -39.31
CA ARG A 262 -33.74 31.56 -38.86
C ARG A 262 -33.48 31.98 -37.41
N GLN A 263 -34.06 33.11 -36.99
CA GLN A 263 -34.00 33.56 -35.60
C GLN A 263 -34.76 32.61 -34.65
N ALA A 264 -35.92 32.10 -35.08
CA ALA A 264 -36.67 31.10 -34.35
C ALA A 264 -35.90 29.77 -34.24
N ASP A 265 -35.28 29.32 -35.33
CA ASP A 265 -34.42 28.12 -35.36
C ASP A 265 -33.20 28.28 -34.43
N LEU A 266 -32.55 29.45 -34.43
CA LEU A 266 -31.46 29.74 -33.51
C LEU A 266 -31.90 29.66 -32.05
N THR A 267 -33.07 30.22 -31.73
CA THR A 267 -33.65 30.15 -30.37
C THR A 267 -34.02 28.72 -29.98
N ALA A 268 -34.45 27.88 -30.93
CA ALA A 268 -34.70 26.46 -30.70
C ALA A 268 -33.40 25.69 -30.44
N LEU A 269 -32.34 25.96 -31.20
CA LEU A 269 -31.02 25.37 -30.99
C LEU A 269 -30.42 25.79 -29.64
N ASP A 270 -30.53 27.07 -29.25
CA ASP A 270 -30.06 27.54 -27.94
C ASP A 270 -30.77 26.83 -26.78
N ARG A 271 -32.09 26.64 -26.87
CA ARG A 271 -32.84 25.83 -25.88
C ARG A 271 -32.35 24.39 -25.84
N ARG A 272 -32.13 23.77 -27.00
CA ARG A 272 -31.62 22.39 -27.07
C ARG A 272 -30.21 22.26 -26.48
N VAL A 273 -29.33 23.24 -26.67
CA VAL A 273 -28.00 23.28 -26.03
C VAL A 273 -28.13 23.32 -24.51
N VAL A 274 -29.02 24.16 -23.96
CA VAL A 274 -29.24 24.24 -22.51
C VAL A 274 -29.79 22.93 -21.95
N GLU A 275 -30.79 22.34 -22.62
CA GLU A 275 -31.36 21.04 -22.23
C GLU A 275 -30.30 19.93 -22.26
N LEU A 276 -29.55 19.79 -23.36
CA LEU A 276 -28.49 18.79 -23.48
C LEU A 276 -27.38 19.00 -22.45
N THR A 277 -27.05 20.24 -22.12
CA THR A 277 -26.05 20.55 -21.08
C THR A 277 -26.50 20.02 -19.73
N ALA A 278 -27.77 20.26 -19.35
CA ALA A 278 -28.34 19.75 -18.11
C ALA A 278 -28.41 18.21 -18.11
N GLU A 279 -28.79 17.60 -19.23
CA GLU A 279 -28.83 16.16 -19.38
C GLU A 279 -27.45 15.50 -19.28
N VAL A 280 -26.42 16.11 -19.88
CA VAL A 280 -25.02 15.66 -19.77
C VAL A 280 -24.60 15.71 -18.31
N GLN A 281 -24.83 16.82 -17.62
CA GLN A 281 -24.47 16.97 -16.21
C GLN A 281 -25.15 15.92 -15.32
N GLN A 282 -26.44 15.69 -15.50
CA GLN A 282 -27.18 14.67 -14.75
C GLN A 282 -26.67 13.25 -15.05
N THR A 283 -26.34 12.96 -16.32
CA THR A 283 -25.83 11.65 -16.72
C THR A 283 -24.42 11.43 -16.19
N SER A 284 -23.55 12.45 -16.24
CA SER A 284 -22.20 12.41 -15.68
C SER A 284 -22.22 12.13 -14.18
N GLN A 285 -23.06 12.82 -13.41
CA GLN A 285 -23.18 12.58 -11.96
C GLN A 285 -23.58 11.14 -11.64
N LYS A 286 -24.62 10.62 -12.32
CA LYS A 286 -25.05 9.22 -12.14
C LYS A 286 -23.95 8.24 -12.56
N TYR A 287 -23.26 8.53 -13.66
CA TYR A 287 -22.18 7.70 -14.16
C TYR A 287 -21.03 7.64 -13.15
N GLU A 288 -20.58 8.79 -12.62
CA GLU A 288 -19.56 8.89 -11.57
C GLU A 288 -19.93 8.05 -10.33
N GLU A 289 -21.16 8.18 -9.83
CA GLU A 289 -21.63 7.39 -8.68
C GLU A 289 -21.61 5.88 -8.95
N THR A 290 -22.10 5.45 -10.12
CA THR A 290 -22.10 4.03 -10.50
C THR A 290 -20.68 3.49 -10.71
N LEU A 291 -19.79 4.31 -11.25
CA LEU A 291 -18.40 3.98 -11.49
C LEU A 291 -17.66 3.84 -10.16
N ASP A 292 -17.77 4.81 -9.26
CA ASP A 292 -17.15 4.77 -7.94
C ASP A 292 -17.64 3.56 -7.14
N THR A 293 -18.94 3.25 -7.21
CA THR A 293 -19.50 2.05 -6.58
C THR A 293 -18.89 0.76 -7.15
N ALA A 294 -18.72 0.70 -8.48
CA ALA A 294 -18.11 -0.45 -9.15
C ALA A 294 -16.62 -0.59 -8.83
N ILE A 295 -15.87 0.52 -8.76
CA ILE A 295 -14.46 0.56 -8.35
C ILE A 295 -14.34 0.12 -6.90
N ALA A 296 -15.14 0.68 -5.99
CA ALA A 296 -15.16 0.31 -4.59
C ALA A 296 -15.45 -1.19 -4.40
N LYS A 297 -16.36 -1.77 -5.19
CA LYS A 297 -16.62 -3.21 -5.18
C LYS A 297 -15.40 -4.04 -5.61
N GLN A 298 -14.67 -3.60 -6.64
CA GLN A 298 -13.44 -4.29 -7.08
C GLN A 298 -12.33 -4.20 -6.04
N VAL A 299 -12.13 -3.01 -5.44
CA VAL A 299 -11.17 -2.81 -4.35
C VAL A 299 -11.55 -3.68 -3.15
N ALA A 300 -12.81 -3.66 -2.72
CA ALA A 300 -13.29 -4.49 -1.60
C ALA A 300 -13.12 -6.00 -1.86
N THR A 301 -13.35 -6.45 -3.10
CA THR A 301 -13.11 -7.85 -3.49
C THR A 301 -11.63 -8.21 -3.35
N ARG A 302 -10.73 -7.31 -3.78
CA ARG A 302 -9.27 -7.51 -3.66
C ARG A 302 -8.83 -7.48 -2.20
N THR A 303 -9.31 -6.54 -1.40
CA THR A 303 -9.05 -6.48 0.05
C THR A 303 -9.53 -7.74 0.76
N GLY A 304 -10.73 -8.25 0.43
CA GLY A 304 -11.27 -9.48 1.01
C GLY A 304 -10.45 -10.73 0.65
N SER A 305 -9.79 -10.74 -0.51
CA SER A 305 -8.91 -11.85 -0.93
C SER A 305 -7.56 -11.90 -0.19
N GLN A 306 -7.13 -10.81 0.45
CA GLN A 306 -5.80 -10.72 1.09
C GLN A 306 -5.67 -11.46 2.43
N GLY A 307 -6.77 -11.93 3.04
CA GLY A 307 -6.74 -12.72 4.29
C GLY A 307 -6.03 -12.05 5.49
N PRO A 308 -5.91 -12.75 6.64
CA PRO A 308 -5.05 -12.30 7.74
C PRO A 308 -3.58 -12.26 7.30
N VAL A 309 -2.77 -11.37 7.89
CA VAL A 309 -1.32 -11.32 7.66
C VAL A 309 -0.71 -12.65 8.09
N GLY A 310 -0.24 -13.43 7.12
CA GLY A 310 0.38 -14.73 7.35
C GLY A 310 1.90 -14.67 7.22
N LEU A 311 2.56 -15.78 7.54
CA LEU A 311 4.02 -15.93 7.45
C LEU A 311 4.57 -15.58 6.05
N LEU A 312 3.82 -15.89 4.99
CA LEU A 312 4.20 -15.60 3.60
C LEU A 312 4.17 -14.10 3.27
N ASP A 313 3.31 -13.32 3.93
CA ASP A 313 3.28 -11.86 3.78
C ASP A 313 4.45 -11.22 4.51
N GLU A 314 4.83 -11.76 5.67
CA GLU A 314 6.01 -11.34 6.43
C GLU A 314 7.30 -11.59 5.60
N ASP A 315 7.44 -12.78 5.02
CA ASP A 315 8.59 -13.14 4.15
C ASP A 315 8.65 -12.29 2.88
N ALA A 316 7.50 -12.03 2.23
CA ALA A 316 7.43 -11.19 1.03
C ALA A 316 7.84 -9.74 1.33
N ALA A 317 7.38 -9.18 2.45
CA ALA A 317 7.77 -7.85 2.91
C ALA A 317 9.28 -7.76 3.16
N CYS A 318 9.87 -8.76 3.82
CA CYS A 318 11.32 -8.84 4.04
C CYS A 318 12.12 -8.97 2.73
N SER A 319 11.67 -9.79 1.77
CA SER A 319 12.39 -10.01 0.50
C SER A 319 12.41 -8.78 -0.41
N SER A 320 11.34 -7.96 -0.38
CA SER A 320 11.21 -6.77 -1.22
C SER A 320 12.24 -5.68 -0.90
N ARG A 321 12.88 -5.76 0.27
CA ARG A 321 13.78 -4.73 0.81
C ARG A 321 15.09 -5.36 1.33
N SER A 322 15.73 -6.16 0.48
CA SER A 322 17.06 -6.80 0.68
C SER A 322 18.20 -5.89 1.18
N THR A 323 18.03 -4.56 1.24
CA THR A 323 19.05 -3.62 1.71
C THR A 323 18.83 -3.08 3.13
N ALA A 324 17.68 -3.32 3.78
CA ALA A 324 17.35 -2.70 5.07
C ALA A 324 17.24 -3.68 6.26
N CYS A 325 17.14 -4.99 6.01
CA CYS A 325 17.20 -6.03 7.03
C CYS A 325 18.19 -7.10 6.59
N PRO A 326 19.42 -7.14 7.14
CA PRO A 326 20.25 -8.32 6.98
C PRO A 326 19.60 -9.44 7.80
N CYS A 327 19.06 -10.45 7.12
CA CYS A 327 18.86 -11.76 7.71
C CYS A 327 20.24 -12.42 7.89
#